data_AF-A0A952YGI6-F1
#
_entry.id   AF-A0A952YGI6-F1
#
_cell.length_a   1.000
_cell.length_b   1.000
_cell.length_c   1.000
_cell.angle_alpha   90.00
_cell.angle_beta   90.00
_cell.angle_gamma   90.00
#
_symmetry.space_group_name_H-M   'P 1'
#
loop_
_entity.id
_entity.type
_entity.pdbx_description
1 polymer ?
#
loop_
_entity_poly.entity_id
_entity_poly.type
_entity_poly.pdbx_seq_one_letter_code
_entity_poly.pdbx_strand_id
1 'polypeptide(L)'
;MPTPSPSPSPSPSKRPAPLRRAARALWLMVMTACGAGTALAEQIVGARYAEPTPRYGHFALGPPHEYASLVARTNTGRELSLTLPPEAVFEDLAPRLVQLSAGTATVLLTIVSTQGKGSSLAVIGLNDTGTPDARPVELKLLAASAPIGTPNRWLNPVGVADLDGDGQAEIAAVTTPHIGGVLRVYRRNGAQLVEIASLPGFSNHVYGSPELGLSGVARIGERNVLLVPDARRASVRAMALRDGQLIETGSCPLPTPISGPDALRWCEDRLGAGEKK
;
A
#
# COMPACT_ATOMS: atom_id res chain seq x y z
N MET A 1 -57.16 26.03 62.20
CA MET A 1 -58.06 25.25 61.32
C MET A 1 -58.82 26.23 60.44
N PRO A 2 -59.25 25.88 59.22
CA PRO A 2 -58.53 25.38 58.05
C PRO A 2 -58.71 26.31 56.82
N THR A 3 -58.01 25.99 55.73
CA THR A 3 -58.21 26.49 54.35
C THR A 3 -59.55 26.00 53.75
N PRO A 4 -60.07 26.60 52.67
CA PRO A 4 -59.76 26.13 51.30
C PRO A 4 -59.75 27.19 50.16
N SER A 5 -59.17 26.80 49.01
CA SER A 5 -59.10 27.44 47.66
C SER A 5 -60.47 27.52 46.94
N PRO A 6 -60.64 27.87 45.62
CA PRO A 6 -59.72 28.34 44.55
C PRO A 6 -60.23 29.52 43.63
N SER A 7 -59.44 29.84 42.59
CA SER A 7 -59.46 30.83 41.45
C SER A 7 -60.78 31.00 40.63
N PRO A 8 -60.88 31.78 39.50
CA PRO A 8 -59.94 32.70 38.78
C PRO A 8 -60.52 34.06 38.21
N SER A 9 -59.61 34.91 37.68
CA SER A 9 -59.61 35.89 36.53
C SER A 9 -60.88 36.67 36.09
N PRO A 10 -60.81 37.96 35.61
CA PRO A 10 -60.04 38.39 34.41
C PRO A 10 -59.47 39.84 34.39
N SER A 11 -58.66 40.13 33.34
CA SER A 11 -58.13 41.45 32.86
C SER A 11 -59.22 42.31 32.16
N PRO A 12 -59.07 43.63 31.77
CA PRO A 12 -57.84 44.29 31.24
C PRO A 12 -57.65 45.85 31.39
N SER A 13 -56.50 46.33 30.86
CA SER A 13 -56.31 47.53 29.99
C SER A 13 -55.96 48.96 30.51
N LYS A 14 -54.80 49.43 29.99
CA LYS A 14 -54.38 50.76 29.43
C LYS A 14 -53.88 51.91 30.33
N ARG A 15 -52.64 52.39 30.04
CA ARG A 15 -52.29 53.71 29.41
C ARG A 15 -50.75 53.94 29.27
N PRO A 16 -50.27 54.94 28.49
CA PRO A 16 -48.96 54.89 27.80
C PRO A 16 -47.87 55.92 28.21
N ALA A 17 -46.63 55.65 27.73
CA ALA A 17 -45.45 56.51 27.39
C ALA A 17 -44.71 57.29 28.52
N PRO A 18 -43.38 57.63 28.44
CA PRO A 18 -42.59 57.92 27.22
C PRO A 18 -41.08 57.47 27.17
N LEU A 19 -40.45 57.85 26.05
CA LEU A 19 -39.08 57.64 25.53
C LEU A 19 -37.90 57.64 26.52
N ARG A 20 -36.92 56.73 26.30
CA ARG A 20 -35.49 57.00 26.54
C ARG A 20 -34.55 56.28 25.55
N ARG A 21 -33.86 57.11 24.75
CA ARG A 21 -32.48 57.05 24.22
C ARG A 21 -31.88 55.67 23.90
N ALA A 22 -31.71 55.43 22.60
CA ALA A 22 -30.83 54.39 22.06
C ALA A 22 -29.35 54.72 22.35
N ALA A 23 -28.65 53.79 23.00
CA ALA A 23 -27.21 53.68 22.96
C ALA A 23 -26.86 52.36 22.26
N ARG A 24 -26.40 52.43 21.00
CA ARG A 24 -25.85 51.28 20.29
C ARG A 24 -24.46 51.00 20.87
N ALA A 25 -24.36 50.02 21.77
CA ALA A 25 -23.07 49.45 22.14
C ALA A 25 -22.61 48.52 21.00
N LEU A 26 -21.60 48.96 20.25
CA LEU A 26 -20.93 48.14 19.26
C LEU A 26 -19.97 47.18 19.99
N TRP A 27 -20.38 45.93 20.14
CA TRP A 27 -19.50 44.87 20.62
C TRP A 27 -18.63 44.40 19.45
N LEU A 28 -17.35 44.78 19.43
CA LEU A 28 -16.36 44.11 18.59
C LEU A 28 -16.11 42.72 19.19
N MET A 29 -16.74 41.72 18.60
CA MET A 29 -16.38 40.32 18.81
C MET A 29 -15.09 40.07 18.02
N VAL A 30 -13.94 40.14 18.69
CA VAL A 30 -12.70 39.57 18.16
C VAL A 30 -12.88 38.07 18.20
N MET A 31 -13.34 37.50 17.09
CA MET A 31 -13.33 36.06 16.85
C MET A 31 -11.87 35.65 16.70
N THR A 32 -11.25 35.25 17.80
CA THR A 32 -9.97 34.54 17.76
C THR A 32 -10.24 33.24 17.02
N ALA A 33 -9.96 33.22 15.72
CA ALA A 33 -9.94 32.01 14.92
C ALA A 33 -8.81 31.14 15.48
N CYS A 34 -9.15 30.25 16.42
CA CYS A 34 -8.33 29.10 16.73
C CYS A 34 -8.27 28.29 15.44
N GLY A 35 -7.22 28.50 14.64
CA GLY A 35 -6.88 27.60 13.56
C GLY A 35 -6.57 26.26 14.20
N ALA A 36 -7.56 25.36 14.25
CA ALA A 36 -7.32 23.96 14.48
C ALA A 36 -6.50 23.48 13.28
N GLY A 37 -5.17 23.55 13.41
CA GLY A 37 -4.28 22.90 12.47
C GLY A 37 -4.68 21.43 12.45
N THR A 38 -5.17 20.95 11.31
CA THR A 38 -5.37 19.52 11.10
C THR A 38 -4.01 18.87 11.27
N ALA A 39 -3.79 18.21 12.41
CA ALA A 39 -2.62 17.37 12.58
C ALA A 39 -2.66 16.34 11.45
N LEU A 40 -1.62 16.32 10.61
CA LEU A 40 -1.49 15.31 9.57
C LEU A 40 -1.45 13.94 10.24
N ALA A 41 -2.21 12.99 9.71
CA ALA A 41 -2.22 11.61 10.20
C ALA A 41 -0.79 11.04 10.22
N GLU A 42 -0.47 10.25 11.24
CA GLU A 42 0.86 9.64 11.38
C GLU A 42 1.19 8.78 10.15
N GLN A 43 2.41 8.86 9.64
CA GLN A 43 2.83 8.19 8.40
C GLN A 43 4.03 7.28 8.63
N ILE A 44 4.07 6.14 7.96
CA ILE A 44 5.26 5.29 7.88
C ILE A 44 6.29 5.94 6.95
N VAL A 45 7.52 6.12 7.43
CA VAL A 45 8.63 6.75 6.69
C VAL A 45 9.85 5.84 6.56
N GLY A 46 9.82 4.65 7.16
CA GLY A 46 10.84 3.63 6.96
C GLY A 46 10.41 2.31 7.57
N ALA A 47 10.98 1.21 7.09
CA ALA A 47 10.75 -0.10 7.65
C ALA A 47 11.92 -1.05 7.39
N ARG A 48 12.06 -2.05 8.26
CA ARG A 48 13.06 -3.11 8.14
C ARG A 48 12.50 -4.42 8.68
N TYR A 49 12.93 -5.55 8.14
CA TYR A 49 12.70 -6.81 8.80
C TYR A 49 13.65 -6.98 9.99
N ALA A 50 13.22 -7.75 10.99
CA ALA A 50 13.91 -8.00 12.25
C ALA A 50 13.71 -9.44 12.70
N GLU A 51 14.47 -9.85 13.71
CA GLU A 51 14.44 -11.21 14.27
C GLU A 51 14.66 -12.30 13.19
N PRO A 52 15.90 -12.39 12.65
CA PRO A 52 16.27 -13.46 11.74
C PRO A 52 15.90 -14.84 12.29
N THR A 53 15.30 -15.68 11.46
CA THR A 53 14.81 -17.00 11.87
C THR A 53 15.00 -18.05 10.76
N PRO A 54 15.38 -19.29 11.11
CA PRO A 54 15.46 -20.39 10.15
C PRO A 54 14.16 -21.22 10.07
N ARG A 55 13.05 -20.75 10.66
CA ARG A 55 11.83 -21.58 10.88
C ARG A 55 11.07 -21.97 9.61
N TYR A 56 11.32 -21.30 8.48
CA TYR A 56 10.71 -21.65 7.19
C TYR A 56 11.70 -22.44 6.34
N GLY A 57 12.95 -21.98 6.24
CA GLY A 57 14.05 -22.76 5.70
C GLY A 57 14.05 -22.89 4.19
N HIS A 58 13.42 -21.95 3.48
CA HIS A 58 13.41 -21.95 2.02
C HIS A 58 14.66 -21.27 1.46
N PHE A 59 15.07 -20.14 2.05
CA PHE A 59 16.27 -19.39 1.66
C PHE A 59 16.31 -19.03 0.17
N ALA A 60 15.14 -18.70 -0.42
CA ALA A 60 15.04 -18.31 -1.82
C ALA A 60 15.96 -17.14 -2.18
N LEU A 61 16.21 -16.25 -1.22
CA LEU A 61 17.00 -15.01 -1.36
C LEU A 61 18.45 -15.16 -0.87
N GLY A 62 18.88 -16.40 -0.62
CA GLY A 62 20.17 -16.73 -0.03
C GLY A 62 20.08 -17.10 1.46
N PRO A 63 21.07 -17.82 1.99
CA PRO A 63 21.13 -18.22 3.40
C PRO A 63 21.48 -17.04 4.33
N PRO A 64 21.28 -17.17 5.67
CA PRO A 64 20.80 -18.36 6.38
C PRO A 64 19.41 -18.20 7.03
N HIS A 65 18.63 -17.17 6.68
CA HIS A 65 17.42 -16.84 7.44
C HIS A 65 16.35 -16.11 6.64
N GLU A 66 15.10 -16.33 7.04
CA GLU A 66 14.00 -15.40 6.83
C GLU A 66 13.83 -14.51 8.08
N TYR A 67 12.73 -13.76 8.19
CA TYR A 67 12.51 -12.85 9.33
C TYR A 67 11.19 -13.12 10.04
N ALA A 68 11.19 -13.10 11.37
CA ALA A 68 9.97 -13.29 12.17
C ALA A 68 9.17 -11.99 12.36
N SER A 69 9.85 -10.84 12.27
CA SER A 69 9.27 -9.55 12.64
C SER A 69 9.58 -8.45 11.63
N LEU A 70 8.76 -7.41 11.67
CA LEU A 70 8.86 -6.18 10.91
C LEU A 70 8.87 -5.00 11.88
N VAL A 71 9.78 -4.05 11.70
CA VAL A 71 9.79 -2.78 12.44
C VAL A 71 9.58 -1.64 11.47
N ALA A 72 8.58 -0.80 11.72
CA ALA A 72 8.31 0.42 10.99
C ALA A 72 8.64 1.65 11.83
N ARG A 73 9.24 2.66 11.21
CA ARG A 73 9.47 3.99 11.77
C ARG A 73 8.46 4.96 11.19
N THR A 74 7.86 5.78 12.05
CA THR A 74 6.89 6.80 11.62
C THR A 74 7.51 8.20 11.54
N ASN A 75 6.81 9.14 10.91
CA ASN A 75 7.20 10.55 10.84
C ASN A 75 7.21 11.26 12.22
N THR A 76 6.60 10.67 13.25
CA THR A 76 6.65 11.16 14.63
C THR A 76 7.87 10.61 15.40
N GLY A 77 8.65 9.72 14.78
CA GLY A 77 9.81 9.07 15.40
C GLY A 77 9.48 7.80 16.17
N ARG A 78 8.22 7.34 16.18
CA ARG A 78 7.87 6.05 16.82
C ARG A 78 8.42 4.89 16.02
N GLU A 79 8.84 3.85 16.74
CA GLU A 79 9.06 2.53 16.18
C GLU A 79 7.90 1.61 16.59
N LEU A 80 7.32 0.93 15.60
CA LEU A 80 6.23 -0.02 15.78
C LEU A 80 6.68 -1.37 15.23
N SER A 81 6.39 -2.45 15.96
CA SER A 81 6.77 -3.80 15.57
C SER A 81 5.54 -4.66 15.27
N LEU A 82 5.66 -5.52 14.27
CA LEU A 82 4.71 -6.60 13.99
C LEU A 82 5.47 -7.91 13.90
N THR A 83 5.13 -8.84 14.79
CA THR A 83 5.70 -10.20 14.81
C THR A 83 4.70 -11.17 14.20
N LEU A 84 5.15 -11.98 13.24
CA LEU A 84 4.34 -13.03 12.64
C LEU A 84 4.24 -14.24 13.56
N PRO A 85 3.12 -14.99 13.49
CA PRO A 85 2.97 -16.22 14.26
C PRO A 85 4.02 -17.27 13.84
N PRO A 86 4.32 -18.28 14.69
CA PRO A 86 5.44 -19.21 14.48
C PRO A 86 5.47 -19.96 13.14
N GLU A 87 4.31 -20.16 12.52
CA GLU A 87 4.15 -20.86 11.25
C GLU A 87 4.42 -20.00 10.00
N ALA A 88 4.65 -18.69 10.17
CA ALA A 88 4.83 -17.75 9.08
C ALA A 88 6.16 -16.99 9.17
N VAL A 89 6.69 -16.49 8.05
CA VAL A 89 7.88 -15.62 8.02
C VAL A 89 7.69 -14.52 6.99
N PHE A 90 8.42 -13.42 7.16
CA PHE A 90 8.68 -12.50 6.07
C PHE A 90 9.80 -13.05 5.20
N GLU A 91 9.48 -13.33 3.93
CA GLU A 91 10.41 -13.94 2.97
C GLU A 91 10.82 -12.92 1.90
N ASP A 92 11.53 -11.89 2.34
CA ASP A 92 11.94 -10.72 1.57
C ASP A 92 13.14 -10.04 2.25
N LEU A 93 13.81 -9.09 1.59
CA LEU A 93 15.00 -8.42 2.13
C LEU A 93 14.70 -7.03 2.70
N ALA A 94 13.74 -6.32 2.11
CA ALA A 94 13.31 -5.01 2.59
C ALA A 94 11.82 -4.79 2.30
N PRO A 95 11.02 -4.33 3.28
CA PRO A 95 9.66 -3.90 3.02
C PRO A 95 9.63 -2.75 2.01
N ARG A 96 8.72 -2.82 1.03
CA ARG A 96 8.56 -1.76 0.03
C ARG A 96 7.53 -0.75 0.54
N LEU A 97 7.93 0.52 0.69
CA LEU A 97 7.02 1.60 1.04
C LEU A 97 6.25 2.02 -0.21
N VAL A 98 4.92 1.96 -0.17
CA VAL A 98 4.06 2.24 -1.32
C VAL A 98 2.83 3.04 -0.92
N GLN A 99 2.23 3.73 -1.89
CA GLN A 99 0.89 4.31 -1.80
C GLN A 99 -0.01 3.56 -2.78
N LEU A 100 -1.24 3.26 -2.36
CA LEU A 100 -2.20 2.55 -3.21
C LEU A 100 -3.09 3.52 -4.01
N SER A 101 -2.95 4.80 -3.76
CA SER A 101 -3.51 5.91 -4.55
C SER A 101 -2.91 7.23 -4.11
N ALA A 102 -2.93 8.22 -4.99
CA ALA A 102 -2.33 9.52 -4.74
C ALA A 102 -2.90 10.16 -3.46
N GLY A 103 -2.04 10.60 -2.56
CA GLY A 103 -2.43 11.27 -1.31
C GLY A 103 -2.94 10.34 -0.20
N THR A 104 -2.89 9.02 -0.38
CA THR A 104 -3.20 8.07 0.72
C THR A 104 -1.98 7.77 1.59
N ALA A 105 -2.25 7.19 2.76
CA ALA A 105 -1.20 6.83 3.71
C ALA A 105 -0.20 5.85 3.10
N THR A 106 1.08 6.04 3.42
CA THR A 106 2.15 5.09 3.05
C THR A 106 1.93 3.78 3.78
N VAL A 107 1.89 2.69 3.02
CA VAL A 107 1.80 1.31 3.51
C VAL A 107 3.04 0.52 3.13
N LEU A 108 3.22 -0.64 3.74
CA LEU A 108 4.32 -1.56 3.49
C LEU A 108 3.80 -2.75 2.68
N LEU A 109 4.36 -2.95 1.50
CA LEU A 109 4.21 -4.20 0.75
C LEU A 109 5.28 -5.19 1.21
N THR A 110 4.82 -6.37 1.62
CA THR A 110 5.65 -7.45 2.18
C THR A 110 5.29 -8.80 1.56
N ILE A 111 6.17 -9.78 1.74
CA ILE A 111 5.96 -11.17 1.32
C ILE A 111 5.89 -12.02 2.57
N VAL A 112 4.73 -12.64 2.82
CA VAL A 112 4.53 -13.52 3.98
C VAL A 112 4.39 -14.96 3.50
N SER A 113 5.26 -15.83 4.00
CA SER A 113 5.27 -17.26 3.67
C SER A 113 4.85 -18.10 4.87
N THR A 114 3.89 -19.00 4.67
CA THR A 114 3.39 -19.90 5.72
C THR A 114 3.80 -21.35 5.42
N GLN A 115 4.26 -22.09 6.44
CA GLN A 115 4.83 -23.45 6.32
C GLN A 115 3.97 -24.44 5.50
N GLY A 116 2.65 -24.31 5.50
CA GLY A 116 1.75 -25.18 4.73
C GLY A 116 1.22 -24.60 3.41
N LYS A 117 1.40 -23.30 3.15
CA LYS A 117 0.66 -22.59 2.08
C LYS A 117 1.55 -21.82 1.11
N GLY A 118 2.83 -21.63 1.41
CA GLY A 118 3.71 -20.80 0.57
C GLY A 118 3.51 -19.30 0.81
N SER A 119 4.08 -18.50 -0.08
CA SER A 119 4.07 -17.04 -0.03
C SER A 119 2.71 -16.43 -0.39
N SER A 120 2.50 -15.22 0.11
CA SER A 120 1.41 -14.30 -0.21
C SER A 120 1.93 -12.87 -0.20
N LEU A 121 1.32 -11.98 -0.97
CA LEU A 121 1.51 -10.55 -0.81
C LEU A 121 0.72 -10.07 0.40
N ALA A 122 1.33 -9.23 1.23
CA ALA A 122 0.69 -8.63 2.39
C ALA A 122 0.95 -7.12 2.44
N VAL A 123 -0.13 -6.34 2.57
CA VAL A 123 -0.09 -4.90 2.80
C VAL A 123 -0.26 -4.64 4.28
N ILE A 124 0.75 -4.07 4.91
CA ILE A 124 0.77 -3.70 6.32
C ILE A 124 0.76 -2.18 6.44
N GLY A 125 -0.03 -1.63 7.35
CA GLY A 125 -0.06 -0.19 7.61
C GLY A 125 -0.47 0.12 9.04
N LEU A 126 -0.66 1.40 9.34
CA LEU A 126 -1.10 1.82 10.67
C LEU A 126 -2.60 1.55 10.83
N ASN A 127 -3.02 1.13 12.01
CA ASN A 127 -4.43 1.10 12.43
C ASN A 127 -4.96 2.52 12.76
N ASP A 128 -4.48 3.57 12.09
CA ASP A 128 -4.95 4.93 12.37
C ASP A 128 -6.35 5.09 11.76
N THR A 129 -7.35 5.10 12.64
CA THR A 129 -8.77 5.22 12.27
C THR A 129 -9.17 6.68 12.08
N GLY A 130 -8.30 7.65 12.35
CA GLY A 130 -8.64 9.08 12.36
C GLY A 130 -9.70 9.46 13.39
N THR A 131 -10.19 8.49 14.18
CA THR A 131 -11.09 8.69 15.30
C THR A 131 -10.29 8.77 16.59
N PRO A 132 -10.56 9.72 17.49
CA PRO A 132 -9.89 9.84 18.80
C PRO A 132 -10.12 8.67 19.77
N ASP A 133 -10.64 7.55 19.29
CA ASP A 133 -10.82 6.35 20.10
C ASP A 133 -9.46 5.90 20.61
N ALA A 134 -9.35 5.68 21.92
CA ALA A 134 -8.13 5.48 22.70
C ALA A 134 -7.30 4.23 22.36
N ARG A 135 -7.42 3.68 21.15
CA ARG A 135 -6.59 2.55 20.70
C ARG A 135 -5.19 3.05 20.36
N PRO A 136 -4.14 2.37 20.83
CA PRO A 136 -2.78 2.71 20.45
C PRO A 136 -2.59 2.49 18.94
N VAL A 137 -1.89 3.43 18.30
CA VAL A 137 -1.44 3.25 16.91
C VAL A 137 -0.50 2.05 16.87
N GLU A 138 -0.80 1.08 16.01
CA GLU A 138 -0.07 -0.17 15.84
C GLU A 138 0.03 -0.55 14.36
N LEU A 139 0.96 -1.44 14.01
CA LEU A 139 1.02 -2.05 12.69
C LEU A 139 -0.05 -3.13 12.56
N LYS A 140 -0.76 -3.14 11.43
CA LYS A 140 -1.82 -4.11 11.14
C LYS A 140 -1.76 -4.58 9.70
N LEU A 141 -2.09 -5.85 9.48
CA LEU A 141 -2.39 -6.38 8.16
C LEU A 141 -3.67 -5.72 7.61
N LEU A 142 -3.52 -4.96 6.53
CA LEU A 142 -4.60 -4.23 5.88
C LEU A 142 -5.23 -4.99 4.72
N ALA A 143 -4.42 -5.77 3.99
CA ALA A 143 -4.88 -6.66 2.93
C ALA A 143 -3.85 -7.76 2.64
N ALA A 144 -4.31 -8.90 2.13
CA ALA A 144 -3.43 -9.96 1.65
C ALA A 144 -3.98 -10.64 0.39
N SER A 145 -3.09 -11.19 -0.44
CA SER A 145 -3.48 -12.12 -1.51
C SER A 145 -3.81 -13.49 -0.93
N ALA A 146 -4.48 -14.34 -1.71
CA ALA A 146 -4.44 -15.77 -1.43
C ALA A 146 -2.97 -16.25 -1.43
N PRO A 147 -2.58 -17.17 -0.53
CA PRO A 147 -1.27 -17.80 -0.61
C PRO A 147 -1.18 -18.67 -1.88
N ILE A 148 0.03 -18.88 -2.39
CA ILE A 148 0.25 -19.66 -3.63
C ILE A 148 -0.32 -21.10 -3.51
N GLY A 149 -0.42 -21.64 -2.30
CA GLY A 149 -1.10 -22.90 -2.00
C GLY A 149 -0.17 -24.10 -1.86
N THR A 150 1.14 -23.90 -1.88
CA THR A 150 2.13 -24.97 -1.67
C THR A 150 3.36 -24.42 -0.94
N PRO A 151 3.92 -25.14 0.04
CA PRO A 151 5.15 -24.72 0.72
C PRO A 151 6.30 -24.44 -0.25
N ASN A 152 7.19 -23.52 0.13
CA ASN A 152 8.36 -23.11 -0.65
C ASN A 152 8.02 -22.66 -2.08
N ARG A 153 6.78 -22.18 -2.29
CA ARG A 153 6.41 -21.41 -3.46
C ARG A 153 6.44 -19.94 -3.09
N TRP A 154 7.36 -19.25 -3.74
CA TRP A 154 7.65 -17.84 -3.52
C TRP A 154 7.23 -16.99 -4.72
N LEU A 155 7.13 -15.68 -4.51
CA LEU A 155 6.84 -14.67 -5.53
C LEU A 155 7.77 -13.48 -5.36
N ASN A 156 8.15 -12.82 -6.46
CA ASN A 156 8.86 -11.56 -6.41
C ASN A 156 7.97 -10.41 -6.90
N PRO A 157 7.73 -9.36 -6.10
CA PRO A 157 7.06 -8.15 -6.56
C PRO A 157 7.80 -7.50 -7.74
N VAL A 158 7.04 -7.12 -8.76
CA VAL A 158 7.51 -6.27 -9.87
C VAL A 158 7.41 -4.81 -9.47
N GLY A 159 6.30 -4.41 -8.84
CA GLY A 159 6.09 -3.04 -8.38
C GLY A 159 4.62 -2.72 -8.11
N VAL A 160 4.38 -1.46 -7.74
CA VAL A 160 3.06 -0.91 -7.42
C VAL A 160 2.86 0.39 -8.19
N ALA A 161 1.84 0.45 -9.01
CA ALA A 161 1.51 1.62 -9.83
C ALA A 161 0.07 1.56 -10.32
N ASP A 162 -0.51 2.70 -10.67
CA ASP A 162 -1.76 2.78 -11.42
C ASP A 162 -1.52 2.31 -12.86
N LEU A 163 -1.85 1.06 -13.17
CA LEU A 163 -1.52 0.41 -14.44
C LEU A 163 -2.61 0.61 -15.49
N ASP A 164 -3.87 0.82 -15.07
CA ASP A 164 -5.00 1.04 -15.98
C ASP A 164 -5.46 2.51 -16.07
N GLY A 165 -4.96 3.39 -15.20
CA GLY A 165 -5.20 4.83 -15.24
C GLY A 165 -6.42 5.29 -14.47
N ASP A 166 -6.96 4.47 -13.55
CA ASP A 166 -8.15 4.80 -12.75
C ASP A 166 -7.85 5.58 -11.45
N GLY A 167 -6.56 5.86 -11.19
CA GLY A 167 -6.08 6.56 -10.00
C GLY A 167 -5.79 5.64 -8.80
N GLN A 168 -6.10 4.35 -8.91
CA GLN A 168 -5.78 3.33 -7.90
C GLN A 168 -4.62 2.48 -8.38
N ALA A 169 -3.69 2.17 -7.49
CA ALA A 169 -2.54 1.36 -7.85
C ALA A 169 -2.86 -0.13 -7.80
N GLU A 170 -2.36 -0.85 -8.80
CA GLU A 170 -2.25 -2.30 -8.81
C GLU A 170 -0.90 -2.72 -8.23
N ILE A 171 -0.86 -3.96 -7.74
CA ILE A 171 0.36 -4.63 -7.32
C ILE A 171 0.67 -5.73 -8.32
N ALA A 172 1.84 -5.69 -8.94
CA ALA A 172 2.30 -6.74 -9.85
C ALA A 172 3.38 -7.59 -9.21
N ALA A 173 3.34 -8.91 -9.43
CA ALA A 173 4.35 -9.85 -8.96
C ALA A 173 4.48 -11.06 -9.90
N VAL A 174 5.66 -11.67 -9.93
CA VAL A 174 5.86 -12.96 -10.61
C VAL A 174 5.85 -14.07 -9.57
N THR A 175 4.89 -14.97 -9.69
CA THR A 175 4.78 -16.16 -8.85
C THR A 175 5.62 -17.31 -9.40
N THR A 176 6.29 -18.04 -8.50
CA THR A 176 7.17 -19.17 -8.83
C THR A 176 8.20 -18.87 -9.92
N PRO A 177 8.98 -17.78 -9.81
CA PRO A 177 9.86 -17.29 -10.89
C PRO A 177 10.96 -18.27 -11.32
N HIS A 178 11.18 -19.36 -10.56
CA HIS A 178 12.17 -20.40 -10.85
C HIS A 178 11.60 -21.66 -11.51
N ILE A 179 10.28 -21.75 -11.66
CA ILE A 179 9.59 -22.95 -12.13
C ILE A 179 8.59 -22.59 -13.21
N GLY A 180 7.37 -22.17 -12.82
CA GLY A 180 6.27 -21.90 -13.73
C GLY A 180 6.21 -20.45 -14.20
N GLY A 181 6.64 -19.52 -13.37
CA GLY A 181 6.83 -18.12 -13.77
C GLY A 181 5.58 -17.45 -14.33
N VAL A 182 4.68 -17.02 -13.45
CA VAL A 182 3.43 -16.34 -13.85
C VAL A 182 3.43 -14.91 -13.34
N LEU A 183 3.40 -13.94 -14.25
CA LEU A 183 3.13 -12.54 -13.95
C LEU A 183 1.66 -12.40 -13.55
N ARG A 184 1.40 -11.85 -12.38
CA ARG A 184 0.06 -11.61 -11.83
C ARG A 184 -0.08 -10.15 -11.44
N VAL A 185 -1.28 -9.62 -11.63
CA VAL A 185 -1.66 -8.27 -11.22
C VAL A 185 -2.81 -8.37 -10.23
N TYR A 186 -2.68 -7.66 -9.12
CA TYR A 186 -3.64 -7.65 -8.03
C TYR A 186 -4.19 -6.25 -7.81
N ARG A 187 -5.50 -6.17 -7.58
CA ARG A 187 -6.18 -4.96 -7.10
C ARG A 187 -6.65 -5.17 -5.67
N ARG A 188 -6.51 -4.14 -4.83
CA ARG A 188 -7.00 -4.21 -3.45
C ARG A 188 -8.52 -4.05 -3.44
N ASN A 189 -9.21 -5.01 -2.82
CA ASN A 189 -10.62 -4.93 -2.48
C ASN A 189 -10.78 -5.17 -0.97
N GLY A 190 -10.92 -4.09 -0.20
CA GLY A 190 -10.98 -4.15 1.26
C GLY A 190 -9.74 -4.83 1.88
N ALA A 191 -9.96 -6.00 2.49
CA ALA A 191 -8.92 -6.81 3.13
C ALA A 191 -8.26 -7.85 2.19
N GLN A 192 -8.61 -7.86 0.91
CA GLN A 192 -8.10 -8.81 -0.06
C GLN A 192 -7.30 -8.10 -1.16
N LEU A 193 -6.24 -8.75 -1.63
CA LEU A 193 -5.60 -8.48 -2.90
C LEU A 193 -6.14 -9.49 -3.92
N VAL A 194 -7.07 -9.04 -4.76
CA VAL A 194 -7.76 -9.87 -5.75
C VAL A 194 -6.95 -9.86 -7.04
N GLU A 195 -6.64 -11.04 -7.57
CA GLU A 195 -6.03 -11.15 -8.90
C GLU A 195 -7.03 -10.70 -9.97
N ILE A 196 -6.58 -9.78 -10.82
CA ILE A 196 -7.38 -9.23 -11.92
C ILE A 196 -6.82 -9.59 -13.29
N ALA A 197 -5.54 -9.96 -13.39
CA ALA A 197 -4.91 -10.42 -14.62
C ALA A 197 -3.74 -11.34 -14.32
N SER A 198 -3.47 -12.30 -15.20
CA SER A 198 -2.27 -13.11 -15.16
C SER A 198 -1.80 -13.59 -16.53
N LEU A 199 -0.49 -13.79 -16.66
CA LEU A 199 0.15 -14.25 -17.89
C LEU A 199 1.39 -15.10 -17.55
N PRO A 200 1.50 -16.34 -18.04
CA PRO A 200 2.68 -17.18 -17.84
C PRO A 200 3.87 -16.74 -18.71
N GLY A 201 5.05 -17.29 -18.41
CA GLY A 201 6.24 -17.15 -19.25
C GLY A 201 7.22 -16.07 -18.79
N PHE A 202 7.32 -15.82 -17.48
CA PHE A 202 8.18 -14.79 -16.89
C PHE A 202 9.08 -15.32 -15.78
N SER A 203 10.29 -14.78 -15.65
CA SER A 203 11.20 -15.08 -14.54
C SER A 203 11.93 -13.80 -14.12
N ASN A 204 11.62 -13.26 -12.94
CA ASN A 204 12.25 -12.04 -12.42
C ASN A 204 13.10 -12.29 -11.17
N HIS A 205 13.62 -13.50 -11.02
CA HIS A 205 14.48 -13.84 -9.90
C HIS A 205 15.39 -15.02 -10.23
N VAL A 206 16.62 -15.01 -9.70
CA VAL A 206 17.57 -16.13 -9.74
C VAL A 206 17.60 -16.76 -8.35
N TYR A 207 17.30 -18.05 -8.25
CA TYR A 207 17.23 -18.74 -6.95
C TYR A 207 18.55 -18.61 -6.19
N GLY A 208 18.47 -18.27 -4.90
CA GLY A 208 19.62 -18.07 -4.01
C GLY A 208 20.33 -16.73 -4.17
N SER A 209 19.89 -15.88 -5.10
CA SER A 209 20.39 -14.51 -5.24
C SER A 209 19.66 -13.55 -4.28
N PRO A 210 20.35 -12.55 -3.69
CA PRO A 210 19.67 -11.46 -2.99
C PRO A 210 19.13 -10.38 -3.95
N GLU A 211 19.40 -10.48 -5.26
CA GLU A 211 18.98 -9.48 -6.24
C GLU A 211 17.50 -9.65 -6.62
N LEU A 212 16.66 -8.72 -6.16
CA LEU A 212 15.20 -8.70 -6.39
C LEU A 212 14.79 -7.81 -7.57
N GLY A 213 15.69 -6.96 -8.07
CA GLY A 213 15.44 -5.88 -9.03
C GLY A 213 15.52 -6.26 -10.51
N LEU A 214 15.22 -7.52 -10.87
CA LEU A 214 15.22 -7.97 -12.27
C LEU A 214 13.98 -7.49 -13.05
N SER A 215 13.01 -6.86 -12.39
CA SER A 215 11.79 -6.32 -12.99
C SER A 215 11.39 -5.02 -12.30
N GLY A 216 10.61 -4.18 -12.97
CA GLY A 216 10.17 -2.90 -12.41
C GLY A 216 8.99 -2.30 -13.16
N VAL A 217 8.44 -1.22 -12.61
CA VAL A 217 7.51 -0.34 -13.33
C VAL A 217 8.33 0.72 -14.08
N ALA A 218 7.97 0.95 -15.33
CA ALA A 218 8.53 2.00 -16.17
C ALA A 218 7.41 2.92 -16.69
N ARG A 219 7.76 4.15 -17.06
CA ARG A 219 6.83 5.10 -17.67
C ARG A 219 7.19 5.28 -19.14
N ILE A 220 6.43 4.63 -20.02
CA ILE A 220 6.59 4.73 -21.47
C ILE A 220 5.45 5.60 -22.00
N GLY A 221 5.81 6.76 -22.55
CA GLY A 221 4.86 7.79 -22.92
C GLY A 221 4.05 8.24 -21.71
N GLU A 222 2.73 8.23 -21.83
CA GLU A 222 1.79 8.56 -20.75
C GLU A 222 1.37 7.38 -19.86
N ARG A 223 1.94 6.19 -20.08
CA ARG A 223 1.45 4.95 -19.45
C ARG A 223 2.49 4.29 -18.55
N ASN A 224 2.04 3.80 -17.41
CA ASN A 224 2.81 2.87 -16.61
C ASN A 224 2.79 1.49 -17.29
N VAL A 225 3.95 0.86 -17.41
CA VAL A 225 4.09 -0.50 -17.91
C VAL A 225 5.02 -1.30 -17.01
N LEU A 226 4.85 -2.61 -17.02
CA LEU A 226 5.69 -3.56 -16.28
C LEU A 226 6.83 -4.01 -17.19
N LEU A 227 8.08 -3.77 -16.80
CA LEU A 227 9.24 -4.37 -17.42
C LEU A 227 9.57 -5.67 -16.69
N VAL A 228 9.32 -6.80 -17.36
CA VAL A 228 9.47 -8.13 -16.76
C VAL A 228 10.24 -9.04 -17.72
N PRO A 229 11.27 -9.77 -17.25
CA PRO A 229 12.01 -10.66 -18.13
C PRO A 229 11.17 -11.88 -18.53
N ASP A 230 11.38 -12.38 -19.74
CA ASP A 230 10.81 -13.66 -20.17
C ASP A 230 11.31 -14.83 -19.29
N ALA A 231 10.71 -16.00 -19.45
CA ALA A 231 11.06 -17.19 -18.65
C ALA A 231 12.55 -17.59 -18.76
N ARG A 232 13.23 -17.25 -19.86
CA ARG A 232 14.65 -17.50 -20.07
C ARG A 232 15.54 -16.36 -19.59
N ARG A 233 14.95 -15.26 -19.12
CA ARG A 233 15.59 -13.98 -18.79
C ARG A 233 16.36 -13.36 -19.96
N ALA A 234 16.09 -13.79 -21.19
CA ALA A 234 16.84 -13.41 -22.39
C ALA A 234 16.27 -12.18 -23.10
N SER A 235 15.10 -11.70 -22.66
CA SER A 235 14.51 -10.44 -23.09
C SER A 235 13.79 -9.79 -21.93
N VAL A 236 13.73 -8.46 -21.93
CA VAL A 236 12.82 -7.67 -21.07
C VAL A 236 11.58 -7.35 -21.89
N ARG A 237 10.40 -7.71 -21.39
CA ARG A 237 9.11 -7.46 -22.05
C ARG A 237 8.38 -6.35 -21.32
N ALA A 238 7.81 -5.41 -22.06
CA ALA A 238 6.98 -4.34 -21.54
C ALA A 238 5.49 -4.75 -21.60
N MET A 239 4.90 -4.96 -20.44
CA MET A 239 3.52 -5.43 -20.29
C MET A 239 2.63 -4.29 -19.79
N ALA A 240 1.55 -4.00 -20.52
CA ALA A 240 0.52 -3.06 -20.11
C ALA A 240 -0.71 -3.81 -19.59
N LEU A 241 -1.41 -3.25 -18.60
CA LEU A 241 -2.74 -3.70 -18.20
C LEU A 241 -3.77 -2.94 -19.04
N ARG A 242 -4.62 -3.64 -19.79
CA ARG A 242 -5.72 -3.05 -20.57
C ARG A 242 -6.93 -3.96 -20.50
N ASP A 243 -8.08 -3.41 -20.13
CA ASP A 243 -9.36 -4.14 -20.06
C ASP A 243 -9.25 -5.46 -19.25
N GLY A 244 -8.50 -5.43 -18.15
CA GLY A 244 -8.27 -6.62 -17.30
C GLY A 244 -7.30 -7.65 -17.89
N GLN A 245 -6.54 -7.31 -18.92
CA GLN A 245 -5.58 -8.21 -19.58
C GLN A 245 -4.17 -7.65 -19.61
N LEU A 246 -3.18 -8.53 -19.52
CA LEU A 246 -1.77 -8.19 -19.72
C LEU A 246 -1.42 -8.31 -21.21
N ILE A 247 -1.05 -7.18 -21.83
CA ILE A 247 -0.71 -7.09 -23.25
C ILE A 247 0.74 -6.67 -23.41
N GLU A 248 1.51 -7.39 -24.21
CA GLU A 248 2.87 -6.97 -24.55
C GLU A 248 2.82 -5.76 -25.50
N THR A 249 3.52 -4.71 -25.14
CA THR A 249 3.61 -3.45 -25.90
C THR A 249 5.00 -3.22 -26.50
N GLY A 250 5.99 -4.01 -26.09
CA GLY A 250 7.33 -3.99 -26.64
C GLY A 250 8.23 -4.99 -25.93
N SER A 251 9.40 -5.23 -26.51
CA SER A 251 10.42 -6.08 -25.91
C SER A 251 11.83 -5.67 -26.32
N CYS A 252 12.78 -5.95 -25.44
CA CYS A 252 14.19 -5.66 -25.64
C CYS A 252 15.00 -6.97 -25.50
N PRO A 253 15.54 -7.54 -26.59
CA PRO A 253 16.38 -8.73 -26.50
C PRO A 253 17.71 -8.39 -25.81
N LEU A 254 18.20 -9.32 -24.99
CA LEU A 254 19.45 -9.19 -24.26
C LEU A 254 20.51 -10.15 -24.80
N PRO A 255 21.80 -9.77 -24.78
CA PRO A 255 22.88 -10.66 -25.20
C PRO A 255 23.11 -11.81 -24.22
N THR A 256 22.77 -11.61 -22.94
CA THR A 256 22.85 -12.62 -21.88
C THR A 256 21.61 -12.53 -20.99
N PRO A 257 21.26 -13.62 -20.28
CA PRO A 257 20.17 -13.58 -19.32
C PRO A 257 20.34 -12.47 -18.27
N ILE A 258 19.32 -11.67 -18.02
CA ILE A 258 19.34 -10.63 -16.99
C ILE A 258 19.56 -11.26 -15.61
N SER A 259 20.45 -10.64 -14.83
CA SER A 259 20.80 -11.02 -13.46
C SER A 259 20.84 -9.83 -12.50
N GLY A 260 20.47 -8.63 -12.96
CA GLY A 260 20.48 -7.38 -12.20
C GLY A 260 19.69 -6.28 -12.92
N PRO A 261 19.51 -5.10 -12.30
CA PRO A 261 18.56 -4.08 -12.75
C PRO A 261 19.00 -3.28 -13.99
N ASP A 262 20.29 -3.26 -14.33
CA ASP A 262 20.85 -2.34 -15.33
C ASP A 262 20.16 -2.42 -16.70
N ALA A 263 19.76 -3.62 -17.12
CA ALA A 263 19.09 -3.83 -18.39
C ALA A 263 17.67 -3.22 -18.46
N LEU A 264 17.03 -2.95 -17.31
CA LEU A 264 15.69 -2.37 -17.26
C LEU A 264 15.70 -0.93 -17.76
N ARG A 265 16.62 -0.09 -17.25
CA ARG A 265 16.75 1.31 -17.67
C ARG A 265 17.07 1.43 -19.16
N TRP A 266 17.99 0.60 -19.66
CA TRP A 266 18.29 0.56 -21.09
C TRP A 266 17.05 0.21 -21.93
N CYS A 267 16.25 -0.76 -21.49
CA CYS A 267 15.04 -1.14 -22.20
C CYS A 267 13.96 -0.04 -22.16
N GLU A 268 13.77 0.61 -21.01
CA GLU A 268 12.87 1.77 -20.85
C GLU A 268 13.23 2.88 -21.83
N ASP A 269 14.51 3.30 -21.86
CA ASP A 269 15.00 4.36 -22.73
C ASP A 269 14.78 4.00 -24.22
N ARG A 270 15.04 2.74 -24.60
CA ARG A 270 14.86 2.25 -25.98
C ARG A 270 13.39 2.27 -26.41
N LEU A 271 12.49 1.79 -25.56
CA LEU A 271 11.06 1.74 -25.86
C LEU A 271 10.45 3.15 -25.89
N GLY A 272 10.84 4.03 -24.96
CA GLY A 272 10.40 5.42 -24.93
C GLY A 272 10.88 6.25 -26.13
N ALA A 273 12.04 5.95 -26.70
CA ALA A 273 12.51 6.57 -27.93
C ALA A 273 11.67 6.15 -29.17
N GLY A 274 11.11 4.94 -29.15
CA GLY A 274 10.27 4.42 -30.23
C GLY A 274 8.92 5.12 -30.37
N GLU A 275 8.33 5.62 -29.28
CA GLU A 275 7.06 6.36 -29.31
C GLU A 275 7.18 7.81 -29.81
N LYS A 276 8.39 8.37 -29.84
CA LYS A 276 8.61 9.77 -30.28
C LYS A 276 8.75 9.92 -31.80
N LYS A 277 8.61 8.84 -32.57
CA LYS A 277 8.66 8.82 -34.04
C LYS A 277 7.29 8.53 -34.62
#